data_AF-A0A401RUQ3-F1
#
_entry.id   AF-A0A401RUQ3-F1
#
_cell.length_a   1.000
_cell.length_b   1.000
_cell.length_c   1.000
_cell.angle_alpha   90.00
_cell.angle_beta   90.00
_cell.angle_gamma   90.00
#
_symmetry.space_group_name_H-M   'P 1'
#
loop_
_entity.id
_entity.type
_entity.pdbx_description
1 polymer ?
#
loop_
_entity_poly.entity_id
_entity_poly.type
_entity_poly.pdbx_seq_one_letter_code
_entity_poly.pdbx_strand_id
1 'polypeptide(L)' 'MEENTDFRPHVENHTRLRDDTSRKYVRLYQLYSRTSGKHLQVLGRRISAKGEDGNKYGKNWLIGAAQGWLKLHK' A
#
# COMPACT_ATOMS: atom_id res chain seq x y z
N MET A 1 -4.91 -20.56 34.28
CA MET A 1 -3.89 -19.49 34.23
C MET A 1 -3.87 -19.04 32.79
N GLU A 2 -4.44 -17.87 32.49
CA GLU A 2 -4.42 -17.34 31.12
C GLU A 2 -3.03 -16.73 30.91
N GLU A 3 -2.19 -17.41 30.12
CA GLU A 3 -0.88 -16.89 29.75
C GLU A 3 -1.09 -15.72 28.80
N ASN A 4 -1.15 -14.51 29.36
CA ASN A 4 -1.23 -13.27 28.61
C ASN A 4 0.05 -13.12 27.78
N THR A 5 0.04 -13.69 26.57
CA THR A 5 1.15 -13.66 25.65
C THR A 5 1.15 -12.33 24.93
N ASP A 6 2.18 -11.54 25.15
CA ASP A 6 2.36 -10.25 24.49
C ASP A 6 2.98 -10.44 23.09
N PHE A 7 2.19 -10.19 22.05
CA PHE A 7 2.63 -10.30 20.66
C PHE A 7 3.33 -9.03 20.14
N ARG A 8 3.38 -7.94 20.92
CA ARG A 8 4.01 -6.67 20.48
C ARG A 8 5.47 -6.87 20.03
N PRO A 9 6.34 -7.61 20.76
CA PRO A 9 7.73 -7.82 20.35
C PRO A 9 7.86 -8.62 19.05
N HIS A 10 6.97 -9.60 18.84
CA HIS A 10 6.93 -10.41 17.62
C HIS A 10 6.57 -9.55 16.41
N VAL A 11 5.52 -8.72 16.54
CA VAL A 11 5.08 -7.82 15.46
C VAL A 11 6.15 -6.78 15.11
N GLU A 12 6.79 -6.17 16.12
CA GLU A 12 7.87 -5.19 15.89
C GLU A 12 9.06 -5.80 15.14
N ASN A 13 9.46 -7.03 15.48
CA ASN A 13 10.57 -7.70 14.80
C ASN A 13 10.21 -8.11 13.37
N HIS A 14 8.99 -8.58 13.12
CA HIS A 14 8.53 -9.01 11.80
C HIS A 14 8.12 -7.84 10.86
N THR A 15 7.95 -6.62 11.37
CA THR A 15 7.64 -5.43 10.55
C THR A 15 8.87 -4.63 10.14
N ARG A 16 10.00 -4.77 10.85
CA ARG A 16 11.27 -4.09 10.53
C ARG A 16 11.91 -4.57 9.23
N LEU A 17 11.76 -5.86 8.93
CA LEU A 17 12.29 -6.49 7.73
C LEU A 17 11.14 -6.98 6.86
N ARG A 18 11.46 -7.23 5.60
CA ARG A 18 10.50 -7.83 4.67
C ARG A 18 10.16 -9.24 5.15
N ASP A 19 8.89 -9.46 5.48
CA ASP A 19 8.40 -10.80 5.77
C ASP A 19 8.35 -11.64 4.49
N ASP A 20 9.19 -12.67 4.44
CA ASP A 20 9.26 -13.64 3.34
C ASP A 20 8.71 -15.02 3.74
N THR A 21 8.26 -15.18 5.00
CA THR A 21 7.71 -16.44 5.53
C THR A 21 6.20 -16.51 5.44
N SER A 22 5.51 -15.37 5.57
CA SER A 22 4.05 -15.31 5.48
C SER A 22 3.55 -15.17 4.04
N ARG A 23 2.36 -15.73 3.76
CA ARG A 23 1.63 -15.43 2.52
C ARG A 23 1.25 -13.95 2.49
N LYS A 24 1.71 -13.23 1.47
CA LYS A 24 1.38 -11.80 1.30
C LYS A 24 -0.05 -11.63 0.86
N TYR A 25 -0.85 -10.91 1.64
CA TYR A 25 -2.18 -10.50 1.23
C TYR A 25 -2.09 -9.26 0.34
N VAL A 26 -2.50 -9.40 -0.92
CA VAL A 26 -2.46 -8.33 -1.92
C VAL A 26 -3.85 -7.75 -2.12
N ARG A 27 -3.95 -6.43 -2.01
CA ARG A 27 -5.18 -5.66 -2.28
C ARG A 27 -5.04 -4.88 -3.58
N LEU A 28 -6.03 -5.02 -4.46
CA LEU A 28 -6.09 -4.36 -5.76
C LEU A 28 -7.21 -3.32 -5.77
N TYR A 29 -6.83 -2.04 -5.70
CA TYR A 29 -7.78 -0.92 -5.76
C TYR A 29 -7.21 0.22 -6.57
N GLN A 30 -8.09 1.06 -7.12
CA GLN A 30 -7.70 2.32 -7.75
C GLN A 30 -7.56 3.39 -6.66
N LEU A 31 -6.45 4.13 -6.66
CA LEU A 31 -6.24 5.22 -5.70
C LEU A 31 -6.80 6.53 -6.27
N TYR A 32 -7.85 7.05 -5.64
CA TYR A 32 -8.51 8.29 -6.02
C TYR A 32 -7.82 9.51 -5.42
N SER A 33 -7.54 10.51 -6.25
CA SER A 33 -6.97 11.79 -5.83
C SER A 33 -8.08 12.80 -5.55
N ARG A 34 -8.14 13.28 -4.30
CA ARG A 34 -9.13 14.27 -3.86
C ARG A 34 -8.97 15.63 -4.54
N THR A 35 -7.74 16.02 -4.90
CA THR A 35 -7.44 17.33 -5.50
C THR A 35 -7.74 17.37 -7.00
N SER A 36 -7.51 16.26 -7.72
CA SER A 36 -7.76 16.19 -9.16
C SER A 36 -9.12 15.60 -9.51
N GLY A 37 -9.82 14.98 -8.54
CA GLY A 37 -11.10 14.33 -8.75
C GLY A 37 -11.04 13.07 -9.63
N LYS A 38 -9.85 12.48 -9.77
CA LYS A 38 -9.53 11.40 -10.74
C LYS A 38 -8.65 10.34 -10.10
N HIS A 39 -8.46 9.22 -10.79
CA HIS A 39 -7.64 8.11 -10.29
C HIS A 39 -6.15 8.26 -10.67
N LEU A 40 -5.28 7.71 -9.82
CA LEU A 40 -3.86 7.58 -10.09
C LEU A 40 -3.61 6.51 -11.15
N GLN A 41 -2.77 6.84 -12.13
CA GLN A 41 -2.32 5.95 -13.19
C GLN A 41 -0.79 6.05 -13.36
N VAL A 42 -0.19 4.94 -13.79
CA VAL A 42 1.21 4.90 -14.22
C VAL A 42 1.26 4.75 -15.73
N LEU A 43 1.93 5.70 -16.38
CA LEU A 43 2.20 5.69 -17.82
C LEU A 43 3.72 5.59 -18.00
N GLY A 44 4.21 4.36 -18.25
CA GLY A 44 5.65 4.08 -18.31
C GLY A 44 6.34 4.40 -16.99
N ARG A 45 7.20 5.43 -16.97
CA ARG A 45 7.90 5.91 -15.76
C ARG A 45 7.22 7.11 -15.08
N ARG A 46 6.07 7.56 -15.58
CA ARG A 46 5.37 8.76 -15.07
C ARG A 46 4.12 8.37 -14.28
N ILE A 47 3.96 8.98 -13.11
CA ILE A 47 2.77 8.86 -12.26
C ILE A 47 1.90 10.10 -12.47
N SER A 48 0.58 9.93 -12.62
CA SER A 48 -0.36 11.04 -12.77
C SER A 48 -1.73 10.73 -12.19
N ALA A 49 -2.45 11.73 -11.68
CA ALA A 49 -3.81 11.59 -11.15
C ALA A 49 -4.87 12.07 -12.16
N LYS A 50 -4.79 11.56 -13.39
CA LYS A 50 -5.69 11.90 -14.52
C LYS A 50 -6.38 10.67 -15.10
N GLY A 51 -6.33 9.54 -14.39
CA GLY A 51 -6.95 8.30 -14.83
C GLY A 51 -8.47 8.35 -14.70
N GLU A 52 -9.16 7.86 -15.72
CA GLU A 52 -10.59 7.55 -15.64
C GLU A 52 -10.84 6.30 -14.79
N ASP A 53 -12.05 6.21 -14.22
CA ASP A 53 -12.43 5.05 -13.43
C ASP A 53 -12.47 3.77 -14.30
N GLY A 54 -11.85 2.70 -13.79
CA GLY A 54 -11.75 1.42 -14.48
C GLY A 54 -10.62 1.33 -15.51
N ASN A 55 -9.83 2.40 -15.69
CA ASN A 55 -8.70 2.42 -16.61
C ASN A 55 -7.67 1.33 -16.24
N LYS A 56 -7.26 0.54 -17.24
CA LYS A 56 -6.26 -0.54 -17.12
C LYS A 56 -4.93 -0.06 -16.53
N TYR A 57 -4.57 1.21 -16.73
CA TYR A 57 -3.34 1.81 -16.21
C TYR A 57 -3.43 2.29 -14.74
N GLY A 58 -4.64 2.33 -14.17
CA GLY A 58 -4.89 2.63 -12.76
C GLY A 58 -5.14 1.39 -11.89
N LYS A 59 -5.35 0.23 -12.52
CA LYS A 59 -5.70 -1.02 -11.83
C LYS A 59 -4.53 -1.70 -11.11
N ASN A 60 -3.27 -1.37 -11.40
CA ASN A 60 -2.12 -2.15 -10.91
C ASN A 60 -1.38 -1.54 -9.71
N TRP A 61 -2.08 -0.89 -8.79
CA TRP A 61 -1.48 -0.58 -7.49
C TRP A 61 -1.69 -1.75 -6.54
N LEU A 62 -0.70 -2.63 -6.49
CA LEU A 62 -0.52 -3.58 -5.40
C LEU A 62 -0.22 -2.75 -4.14
N ILE A 63 -1.22 -2.51 -3.30
CA ILE A 63 -0.96 -2.00 -1.95
C ILE A 63 -0.53 -3.22 -1.12
N GLY A 64 0.69 -3.70 -1.36
CA GLY A 64 1.40 -4.54 -0.42
C GLY A 64 1.73 -3.69 0.78
N ALA A 65 1.16 -4.03 1.93
CA ALA A 65 1.37 -3.34 3.19
C ALA A 65 2.87 -3.10 3.45
N ALA A 66 3.25 -1.83 3.43
CA ALA A 66 4.38 -1.33 4.20
C ALA A 66 3.82 -0.22 5.07
N GLN A 67 3.80 -0.48 6.38
CA GLN A 67 3.53 0.56 7.37
C GLN A 67 4.58 1.66 7.17
N GLY A 68 4.14 2.88 6.82
CA GLY A 68 5.00 4.05 6.88
C GLY A 68 5.16 4.86 5.58
N TRP A 69 4.69 6.12 5.69
CA TRP A 69 5.25 7.33 5.07
C TRP A 69 5.11 7.52 3.56
N LEU A 70 4.15 8.37 3.18
CA LEU A 70 4.36 9.36 2.13
C LEU A 70 4.57 10.73 2.80
N LYS A 71 5.82 11.05 3.13
CA LYS A 71 6.22 12.41 3.51
C LYS A 71 6.38 13.20 2.21
N LEU A 72 5.33 13.93 1.82
CA LEU A 72 5.41 14.91 0.74
C LEU A 72 6.08 16.17 1.34
N HIS A 73 7.37 16.35 1.08
CA HIS A 73 7.98 17.67 1.27
C HIS A 73 7.51 18.59 0.14
N LYS A 74 7.01 19.77 0.54
CA LYS A 74 6.84 20.94 -0.33
C LYS A 74 8.19 21.42 -0.86
#